data_AF-A0A7S2J1M1-F1
#
_entry.id   AF-A0A7S2J1M1-F1
#
_cell.length_a   1.000
_cell.length_b   1.000
_cell.length_c   1.000
_cell.angle_alpha   90.00
_cell.angle_beta   90.00
_cell.angle_gamma   90.00
#
_symmetry.space_group_name_H-M   'P 1'
#
loop_
_entity.id
_entity.type
_entity.pdbx_description
1 polymer ?
#
loop_
_entity_poly.entity_id
_entity_poly.type
_entity_poly.pdbx_seq_one_letter_code
_entity_poly.pdbx_strand_id
1 'polypeptide(L)'
;STMVRHSLVFLALLVLVLLPLAFGGESCCSKKARLAKLKLIPDVSEAPPDFDPEGRPRRIPNPEDMRPDGWDDDDDGTWEPSLIDNPAFRWKHRLINNPDYNPPSYLDELRAEVLKALPWVVVGILTTAVLE
;
A
#
# COMPACT_ATOMS: atom_id res chain seq x y z
N SER A 1 54.62 -16.75 4.73
CA SER A 1 53.89 -16.38 3.49
C SER A 1 52.63 -17.23 3.29
N THR A 2 52.67 -18.55 3.54
CA THR A 2 51.51 -19.46 3.44
C THR A 2 50.41 -19.19 4.47
N MET A 3 50.76 -18.84 5.71
CA MET A 3 49.79 -18.63 6.80
C MET A 3 48.85 -17.44 6.57
N VAL A 4 49.35 -16.36 5.96
CA VAL A 4 48.55 -15.18 5.58
C VAL A 4 47.58 -15.51 4.45
N ARG A 5 48.02 -16.31 3.47
CA ARG A 5 47.17 -16.82 2.38
C ARG A 5 46.02 -17.69 2.90
N HIS A 6 46.29 -18.62 3.81
CA HIS A 6 45.24 -19.48 4.38
C HIS A 6 44.26 -18.69 5.25
N SER A 7 44.73 -17.70 6.00
CA SER A 7 43.88 -16.85 6.83
C SER A 7 42.95 -15.95 6.00
N LEU A 8 43.42 -15.44 4.86
CA LEU A 8 42.61 -14.67 3.92
C LEU A 8 41.56 -15.53 3.23
N VAL A 9 41.90 -16.76 2.85
CA VAL A 9 40.94 -17.74 2.27
C VAL A 9 39.84 -18.08 3.28
N PHE A 10 40.19 -18.27 4.55
CA PHE A 10 39.23 -18.54 5.62
C PHE A 10 38.26 -17.37 5.85
N LEU A 11 38.78 -16.13 5.86
CA LEU A 11 37.97 -14.93 5.99
C LEU A 11 37.03 -14.75 4.78
N ALA A 12 37.50 -15.01 3.57
CA ALA A 12 36.69 -14.94 2.35
C ALA A 12 35.57 -15.98 2.35
N LEU A 13 35.84 -17.22 2.78
CA LEU A 13 34.85 -18.28 2.92
C LEU A 13 33.81 -17.96 4.00
N LEU A 14 34.25 -17.40 5.14
CA LEU A 14 33.36 -17.01 6.23
C LEU A 14 32.43 -15.87 5.80
N VAL A 15 32.93 -14.89 5.04
CA VAL A 15 32.12 -13.82 4.45
C VAL A 15 31.13 -14.38 3.41
N LEU A 16 31.55 -15.32 2.56
CA LEU A 16 30.70 -16.01 1.58
C LEU A 16 29.54 -16.80 2.23
N VAL A 17 29.78 -17.41 3.39
CA VAL A 17 28.75 -18.18 4.12
C VAL A 17 27.78 -17.27 4.90
N LEU A 18 28.24 -16.11 5.36
CA LEU A 18 27.42 -15.19 6.15
C LEU A 18 26.62 -14.18 5.30
N LEU A 19 27.08 -13.86 4.08
CA LEU A 19 26.40 -12.95 3.16
C LEU A 19 24.97 -13.34 2.74
N PRO A 20 24.66 -14.62 2.41
CA PRO A 20 23.32 -15.01 1.93
C PRO A 20 22.21 -14.81 2.97
N LEU A 21 22.55 -14.93 4.26
CA LEU A 21 21.59 -14.79 5.36
C LEU A 21 21.07 -13.35 5.51
N ALA A 22 21.75 -12.36 4.91
CA ALA A 22 21.35 -10.96 4.95
C ALA A 22 20.36 -10.58 3.82
N PHE A 23 20.20 -11.41 2.78
CA PHE A 23 19.34 -11.09 1.64
C PHE A 23 17.97 -11.77 1.78
N GLY A 24 17.10 -11.19 2.61
CA GLY A 24 15.69 -11.55 2.66
C GLY A 24 14.94 -11.07 1.42
N GLY A 25 14.65 -11.96 0.48
CA GLY A 25 13.78 -11.67 -0.66
C GLY A 25 12.30 -11.65 -0.25
N GLU A 26 11.51 -10.73 -0.82
CA GLU A 26 10.06 -10.77 -0.67
C GLU A 26 9.50 -12.04 -1.32
N SER A 27 8.57 -12.73 -0.62
CA SER A 27 7.88 -13.86 -1.22
C SER A 27 7.04 -13.42 -2.42
N CYS A 28 6.94 -14.28 -3.45
CA CYS A 28 6.14 -14.02 -4.64
C CYS A 28 4.69 -13.60 -4.29
N CYS A 29 4.13 -14.19 -3.24
CA CYS A 29 2.81 -13.85 -2.72
C CYS A 29 2.71 -12.40 -2.22
N SER A 30 3.73 -11.90 -1.50
CA SER A 30 3.74 -10.53 -0.98
C SER A 30 3.90 -9.50 -2.09
N LYS A 31 4.78 -9.77 -3.08
CA LYS A 31 4.97 -8.89 -4.24
C LYS A 31 3.67 -8.74 -5.03
N LYS A 32 2.95 -9.85 -5.28
CA LYS A 32 1.67 -9.84 -6.01
C LYS A 32 0.58 -9.08 -5.24
N ALA A 33 0.47 -9.28 -3.93
CA ALA A 33 -0.50 -8.56 -3.09
C ALA A 33 -0.23 -7.05 -3.07
N ARG A 34 1.05 -6.64 -2.95
CA ARG A 34 1.45 -5.23 -3.02
C ARG A 34 1.09 -4.61 -4.37
N LEU A 35 1.36 -5.34 -5.45
CA LEU A 35 1.09 -4.88 -6.81
C LEU A 35 -0.42 -4.71 -7.06
N ALA A 36 -1.24 -5.65 -6.57
CA ALA A 36 -2.70 -5.56 -6.67
C ALA A 36 -3.25 -4.31 -5.95
N LYS A 37 -2.65 -3.92 -4.81
CA LYS A 37 -3.03 -2.70 -4.07
C LYS A 37 -2.62 -1.41 -4.78
N LEU A 38 -1.56 -1.41 -5.59
CA LEU A 38 -1.12 -0.23 -6.35
C LEU A 38 -1.96 0.02 -7.62
N LYS A 39 -2.55 -1.05 -8.17
CA LYS A 39 -3.34 -1.00 -9.41
C LYS A 39 -4.69 -0.29 -9.22
N LEU A 40 -5.24 -0.33 -8.01
CA LEU A 40 -6.54 0.23 -7.68
C LEU A 40 -6.41 1.33 -6.63
N ILE A 41 -6.97 2.49 -6.92
CA ILE A 41 -7.04 3.63 -5.99
C ILE A 41 -8.50 3.92 -5.63
N PRO A 42 -8.79 4.45 -4.44
CA PRO A 42 -10.12 4.97 -4.14
C PRO A 42 -10.43 6.14 -5.08
N ASP A 43 -11.65 6.16 -5.62
CA ASP A 43 -12.15 7.25 -6.46
C ASP A 43 -12.44 8.48 -5.61
N VAL A 44 -11.42 9.29 -5.35
CA VAL A 44 -11.54 10.52 -4.55
C VAL A 44 -12.44 11.57 -5.19
N SER A 45 -12.79 11.42 -6.47
CA SER A 45 -13.74 12.31 -7.16
C SER A 45 -15.21 11.95 -6.89
N GLU A 46 -15.46 10.74 -6.39
CA GLU A 46 -16.79 10.27 -6.04
C GLU A 46 -17.30 11.02 -4.81
N ALA A 47 -18.34 11.84 -4.99
CA ALA A 47 -19.09 12.38 -3.87
C ALA A 47 -19.88 11.25 -3.20
N PRO A 48 -19.95 11.23 -1.86
CA PRO A 48 -20.66 10.18 -1.17
C PRO A 48 -22.18 10.29 -1.47
N PRO A 49 -22.90 9.15 -1.60
CA PRO A 49 -24.32 9.09 -2.03
C PRO A 49 -25.32 9.39 -0.91
N ASP A 50 -26.54 9.80 -1.23
CA ASP A 50 -27.54 10.14 -0.19
C ASP A 50 -27.90 8.95 0.73
N PHE A 51 -27.76 7.72 0.23
CA PHE A 51 -27.99 6.49 0.98
C PHE A 51 -26.77 5.58 0.93
N ASP A 52 -26.46 4.93 2.05
CA ASP A 52 -25.41 3.93 2.12
C ASP A 52 -25.87 2.56 1.56
N PRO A 53 -24.97 1.57 1.38
CA PRO A 53 -25.32 0.27 0.81
C PRO A 53 -26.38 -0.50 1.61
N GLU A 54 -26.53 -0.20 2.89
CA GLU A 54 -27.56 -0.76 3.76
C GLU A 54 -28.86 0.09 3.75
N GLY A 55 -28.94 1.14 2.93
CA GLY A 55 -30.11 1.98 2.75
C GLY A 55 -30.29 3.07 3.80
N ARG A 56 -29.29 3.37 4.62
CA ARG A 56 -29.38 4.44 5.63
C ARG A 56 -29.07 5.80 5.00
N PRO A 57 -29.85 6.85 5.32
CA PRO A 57 -29.64 8.17 4.75
C PRO A 57 -28.38 8.83 5.34
N ARG A 58 -27.74 9.70 4.56
CA ARG A 58 -26.58 10.51 5.01
C ARG A 58 -26.96 11.47 6.13
N ARG A 59 -28.11 12.12 6.00
CA ARG A 59 -28.62 13.10 6.95
C ARG A 59 -29.95 12.64 7.52
N ILE A 60 -30.12 12.84 8.82
CA ILE A 60 -31.34 12.53 9.55
C ILE A 60 -31.83 13.80 10.27
N PRO A 61 -33.14 13.94 10.49
CA PRO A 61 -33.68 14.94 11.41
C PRO A 61 -32.97 14.89 12.77
N ASN A 62 -32.62 16.05 13.31
CA ASN A 62 -32.03 16.16 14.63
C ASN A 62 -33.06 15.69 15.68
N PRO A 63 -32.82 14.59 16.40
CA PRO A 63 -33.75 14.13 17.41
C PRO A 63 -33.83 15.06 18.63
N GLU A 64 -32.83 15.93 18.81
CA GLU A 64 -32.76 16.89 19.90
C GLU A 64 -33.43 18.23 19.56
N ASP A 65 -33.76 18.47 18.28
CA ASP A 65 -34.49 19.67 17.89
C ASP A 65 -35.96 19.53 18.27
N MET A 66 -36.47 20.53 18.99
CA MET A 66 -37.87 20.65 19.32
C MET A 66 -38.43 21.91 18.68
N ARG A 67 -39.71 21.85 18.31
CA ARG A 67 -40.43 23.02 17.83
C ARG A 67 -40.37 24.12 18.90
N PRO A 68 -40.00 25.36 18.55
CA PRO A 68 -39.96 26.46 19.51
C PRO A 68 -41.32 26.70 20.17
N ASP A 69 -41.30 27.07 21.44
CA ASP A 69 -42.50 27.52 22.15
C ASP A 69 -43.02 28.81 21.49
N GLY A 70 -44.28 28.79 21.05
CA GLY A 70 -44.92 29.92 20.37
C GLY A 70 -44.85 29.89 18.84
N TRP A 71 -44.37 28.79 18.23
CA TRP A 71 -44.47 28.59 16.78
C TRP A 71 -45.94 28.47 16.34
N ASP A 72 -46.33 29.22 15.31
CA ASP A 72 -47.67 29.18 14.72
C ASP A 72 -47.61 28.66 13.28
N ASP A 73 -48.20 27.50 13.00
CA ASP A 73 -48.13 26.89 11.67
C ASP A 73 -48.91 27.71 10.61
N ASP A 74 -49.85 28.58 11.02
CA ASP A 74 -50.61 29.46 10.11
C ASP A 74 -49.82 30.71 9.70
N ASP A 75 -49.03 31.29 10.62
CA ASP A 75 -48.24 32.51 10.40
C ASP A 75 -46.77 32.22 10.00
N ASP A 76 -46.13 31.20 10.60
CA ASP A 76 -44.72 30.82 10.38
C ASP A 76 -44.55 29.64 9.40
N GLY A 77 -45.64 28.91 9.09
CA GLY A 77 -45.64 27.69 8.27
C GLY A 77 -45.31 26.42 9.05
N THR A 78 -45.41 25.25 8.42
CA THR A 78 -45.12 23.96 9.09
C THR A 78 -43.66 23.90 9.57
N TRP A 79 -43.47 23.71 10.88
CA TRP A 79 -42.13 23.52 11.45
C TRP A 79 -41.49 22.20 11.00
N GLU A 80 -40.21 22.26 10.62
CA GLU A 80 -39.38 21.08 10.34
C GLU A 80 -38.07 21.11 11.15
N PRO A 81 -37.64 19.98 11.72
CA PRO A 81 -36.37 19.88 12.46
C PRO A 81 -35.16 20.06 11.54
N SER A 82 -34.03 20.53 12.10
CA SER A 82 -32.79 20.62 11.33
C SER A 82 -32.22 19.25 10.98
N LEU A 83 -31.43 19.18 9.89
CA LEU A 83 -30.81 17.93 9.43
C LEU A 83 -29.36 17.81 9.92
N ILE A 84 -29.06 16.75 10.68
CA ILE A 84 -27.72 16.39 11.15
C ILE A 84 -27.15 15.21 10.35
N ASP A 85 -25.84 15.02 10.37
CA ASP A 85 -25.20 13.85 9.75
C ASP A 85 -25.53 12.58 10.56
N ASN A 86 -25.88 11.51 9.86
CA ASN A 86 -26.28 10.24 10.45
C ASN A 86 -25.05 9.46 10.95
N PRO A 87 -24.90 9.22 12.27
CA PRO A 87 -23.75 8.49 12.81
C PRO A 87 -23.71 7.02 12.36
N ALA A 88 -24.85 6.46 11.94
CA ALA A 88 -24.95 5.11 11.38
C ALA A 88 -24.63 5.04 9.88
N PHE A 89 -24.52 6.18 9.18
CA PHE A 89 -24.14 6.19 7.77
C PHE A 89 -22.71 5.65 7.60
N ARG A 90 -22.55 4.65 6.73
CA ARG A 90 -21.25 4.01 6.45
C ARG A 90 -21.03 3.88 4.96
N TRP A 91 -20.10 4.67 4.43
CA TRP A 91 -19.76 4.63 3.02
C TRP A 91 -18.26 4.59 2.78
N LYS A 92 -17.86 3.97 1.67
CA LYS A 92 -16.48 3.92 1.17
C LYS A 92 -16.50 4.24 -0.32
N HIS A 93 -15.51 5.00 -0.78
CA HIS A 93 -15.26 5.23 -2.20
C HIS A 93 -15.12 3.90 -2.95
N ARG A 94 -15.63 3.85 -4.18
CA ARG A 94 -15.34 2.73 -5.07
C ARG A 94 -13.87 2.75 -5.47
N LEU A 95 -13.37 1.59 -5.85
CA LEU A 95 -12.01 1.45 -6.38
C LEU A 95 -12.03 1.62 -7.89
N ILE A 96 -11.18 2.52 -8.39
CA ILE A 96 -10.96 2.75 -9.82
C ILE A 96 -9.53 2.35 -10.19
N ASN A 97 -9.31 2.11 -11.49
CA ASN A 97 -7.97 1.88 -11.99
C ASN A 97 -7.11 3.12 -11.76
N ASN A 98 -5.92 2.90 -11.21
CA ASN A 98 -4.95 3.95 -11.01
C ASN A 98 -4.33 4.35 -12.36
N PRO A 99 -4.59 5.56 -12.90
CA PRO A 99 -4.03 5.99 -14.18
C PRO A 99 -2.50 6.13 -14.11
N ASP A 100 -1.96 6.40 -12.92
CA ASP A 100 -0.52 6.55 -12.69
C ASP A 100 0.18 5.20 -12.43
N TYR A 101 -0.56 4.10 -12.42
CA TYR A 101 0.02 2.78 -12.20
C TYR A 101 0.75 2.27 -13.44
N ASN A 102 2.09 2.24 -13.35
CA ASN A 102 2.96 1.66 -14.37
C ASN A 102 3.61 0.37 -13.82
N PRO A 103 3.23 -0.84 -14.32
CA PRO A 103 3.90 -2.06 -13.92
C PRO A 103 5.36 -2.06 -14.42
N PRO A 104 6.29 -2.69 -13.69
CA PRO A 104 7.66 -2.84 -14.16
C PRO A 104 7.66 -3.57 -15.51
N SER A 105 8.46 -3.08 -16.45
CA SER A 105 8.64 -3.76 -17.73
C SER A 105 9.46 -5.03 -17.55
N TYR A 106 9.42 -5.92 -18.54
CA TYR A 106 10.30 -7.09 -18.58
C TYR A 106 11.79 -6.72 -18.40
N LEU A 107 12.22 -5.59 -18.98
CA LEU A 107 13.59 -5.11 -18.87
C LEU A 107 13.93 -4.60 -17.47
N ASP A 108 12.99 -3.95 -16.78
CA ASP A 108 13.20 -3.49 -15.40
C ASP A 108 13.33 -4.67 -14.44
N GLU A 109 12.51 -5.71 -14.64
CA GLU A 109 12.62 -6.94 -13.85
C GLU A 109 13.94 -7.67 -14.11
N LEU A 110 14.32 -7.82 -15.39
CA LEU A 110 15.59 -8.45 -15.76
C LEU A 110 16.79 -7.68 -15.20
N ARG A 111 16.77 -6.35 -15.27
CA ARG A 111 17.83 -5.50 -14.70
C ARG A 111 17.95 -5.67 -13.20
N ALA A 112 16.83 -5.76 -12.48
CA ALA A 112 16.84 -6.00 -11.04
C ALA A 112 17.46 -7.36 -10.70
N GLU A 113 17.14 -8.42 -11.45
CA GLU A 113 17.76 -9.74 -11.26
C GLU A 113 19.26 -9.73 -11.57
N VAL A 114 19.67 -9.05 -12.64
CA VAL A 114 21.09 -8.87 -12.97
C VAL A 114 21.83 -8.14 -11.84
N LEU A 115 21.25 -7.07 -11.28
CA LEU A 115 21.87 -6.32 -10.18
C LEU A 115 21.98 -7.13 -8.88
N LYS A 116 21.03 -8.05 -8.60
CA LYS A 116 21.13 -8.97 -7.46
C LYS A 116 22.24 -10.01 -7.65
N ALA A 117 22.44 -10.47 -8.88
CA ALA A 117 23.46 -11.47 -9.21
C ALA A 117 24.86 -10.84 -9.36
N LEU A 118 24.95 -9.55 -9.73
CA LEU A 118 26.21 -8.86 -10.02
C LEU A 118 27.27 -9.00 -8.91
N PRO A 119 26.96 -8.83 -7.61
CA PRO A 119 27.95 -9.01 -6.55
C PRO A 119 28.54 -10.42 -6.53
N TRP A 120 27.74 -11.45 -6.76
CA TRP A 120 28.19 -12.85 -6.80
C TRP A 120 29.09 -13.11 -8.01
N VAL A 121 28.77 -12.53 -9.16
CA VAL A 121 29.62 -12.61 -10.36
C VAL A 121 30.98 -11.95 -10.11
N VAL A 122 30.99 -10.76 -9.50
CA VAL A 122 32.24 -10.06 -9.15
C VAL A 122 33.06 -10.86 -8.13
N VAL A 123 32.42 -11.41 -7.10
CA VAL A 123 33.10 -12.28 -6.13
C VAL A 123 33.69 -13.51 -6.83
N GLY A 124 32.94 -14.16 -7.72
CA GLY A 124 33.43 -15.27 -8.54
C GLY A 124 34.70 -14.92 -9.32
N ILE A 125 34.67 -13.83 -10.09
CA ILE A 125 35.81 -13.36 -10.89
C ILE A 125 37.02 -13.02 -10.02
N LEU A 126 36.82 -12.35 -8.87
CA LEU A 126 37.90 -12.02 -7.95
C LEU A 126 38.52 -13.27 -7.32
N THR A 127 37.69 -14.25 -6.93
CA THR A 127 38.20 -15.50 -6.36
C THR A 127 39.01 -16.30 -7.36
N THR A 128 38.59 -16.36 -8.63
CA THR A 128 39.38 -17.03 -9.68
C THR A 128 40.71 -16.32 -9.94
N ALA A 129 40.72 -14.98 -9.96
CA ALA A 129 41.94 -14.19 -10.19
C ALA A 129 42.94 -14.25 -9.00
N VAL A 130 42.49 -14.55 -7.79
CA VAL A 130 43.35 -14.71 -6.60
C VAL A 130 43.90 -16.14 -6.47
N LEU A 131 43.24 -17.12 -7.10
CA LEU A 131 43.64 -18.53 -7.10
C LEU A 131 44.69 -18.84 -8.18
N GLU A 132 44.74 -18.07 -9.27
CA GLU A 132 45.89 -18.02 -10.19
C GLU A 132 47.10 -17.30 -9.55
#